data_AF-A0A7J9ND59-F1
#
_entry.id   AF-A0A7J9ND59-F1
#
_cell.length_a   1.000
_cell.length_b   1.000
_cell.length_c   1.000
_cell.angle_alpha   90.00
_cell.angle_beta   90.00
_cell.angle_gamma   90.00
#
_symmetry.space_group_name_H-M   'P 1'
#
loop_
_entity.id
_entity.type
_entity.pdbx_description
1 polymer ?
#
loop_
_entity_poly.entity_id
_entity_poly.type
_entity_poly.pdbx_seq_one_letter_code
_entity_poly.pdbx_strand_id
1 'polypeptide(L)'
;MASSSKKTRGKQKIEIKKIENEDDRLISFSKRRFGIYKKISELSTLCGSVTKRFLNPNQPLHETTDAPVETYRKVRIKSLVQDYNEVHDQLDATKEKQKAFSLAQQSRGSDSHHWWKTPIYQLNPRELHEREKRFTEFINLVSVARDKKVASISSMNDAMDEDVAFVVPPRYGPSLS
;
A
#
# COMPACT_ATOMS: atom_id res chain seq x y z
N MET A 1 39.32 -11.70 41.00
CA MET A 1 39.03 -10.36 40.45
C MET A 1 38.28 -10.55 39.13
N ALA A 2 36.95 -10.45 39.11
CA ALA A 2 36.16 -10.62 37.88
C ALA A 2 36.13 -9.30 37.09
N SER A 3 36.73 -9.28 35.90
CA SER A 3 36.66 -8.13 34.99
C SER A 3 35.27 -8.06 34.36
N SER A 4 34.50 -7.02 34.64
CA SER A 4 33.22 -6.81 33.95
C SER A 4 33.48 -6.33 32.52
N SER A 5 33.30 -7.22 31.54
CA SER A 5 33.39 -6.87 30.12
C SER A 5 32.14 -6.09 29.68
N LYS A 6 32.33 -4.99 28.94
CA LYS A 6 31.22 -4.18 28.40
C LYS A 6 30.47 -4.96 27.32
N LYS A 7 29.14 -4.98 27.40
CA LYS A 7 28.27 -5.72 26.45
C LYS A 7 28.26 -5.13 25.03
N THR A 8 28.47 -3.82 24.87
CA THR A 8 28.46 -3.16 23.56
C THR A 8 29.50 -2.04 23.48
N ARG A 9 29.85 -1.65 22.25
CA ARG A 9 30.77 -0.54 21.97
C ARG A 9 30.15 0.84 22.27
N GLY A 10 28.83 0.93 22.52
CA GLY A 10 28.12 2.20 22.71
C GLY A 10 28.00 3.01 21.42
N LYS A 11 27.56 4.28 21.53
CA LYS A 11 27.38 5.19 20.39
C LYS A 11 28.72 5.48 19.70
N GLN A 12 28.87 5.02 18.47
CA GLN A 12 30.06 5.29 17.66
C GLN A 12 29.87 6.60 16.87
N LYS A 13 30.95 7.36 16.71
CA LYS A 13 30.99 8.53 15.82
C LYS A 13 31.05 8.03 14.37
N ILE A 14 30.27 8.67 13.49
CA ILE A 14 30.24 8.41 12.06
C ILE A 14 30.38 9.73 11.30
N GLU A 15 30.89 9.66 10.08
CA GLU A 15 31.01 10.82 9.19
C GLU A 15 29.63 11.28 8.69
N ILE A 16 29.47 12.58 8.43
CA ILE A 16 28.25 13.16 7.86
C ILE A 16 28.33 13.02 6.33
N LYS A 17 28.17 11.79 5.86
CA LYS A 17 28.04 11.42 4.45
C LYS A 17 26.98 10.32 4.31
N LYS A 18 26.65 9.94 3.07
CA LYS A 18 25.72 8.83 2.82
C LYS A 18 26.27 7.55 3.46
N ILE A 19 25.41 6.84 4.22
CA ILE A 19 25.74 5.51 4.73
C ILE A 19 25.51 4.52 3.59
N GLU A 20 26.57 3.87 3.14
CA GLU A 20 26.51 2.96 1.99
C GLU A 20 25.75 1.68 2.31
N ASN A 21 25.99 1.10 3.49
CA ASN A 21 25.24 -0.05 3.98
C ASN A 21 23.75 0.31 4.14
N GLU A 22 22.88 -0.45 3.48
CA GLU A 22 21.46 -0.15 3.40
C GLU A 22 20.72 -0.32 4.74
N ASP A 23 20.98 -1.41 5.46
CA ASP A 23 20.35 -1.67 6.76
C ASP A 23 20.73 -0.59 7.78
N ASP A 24 22.02 -0.27 7.88
CA ASP A 24 22.52 0.79 8.75
C ASP A 24 21.95 2.17 8.36
N ARG A 25 21.76 2.41 7.05
CA ARG A 25 21.13 3.63 6.54
C ARG A 25 19.67 3.72 6.96
N LEU A 26 18.89 2.65 6.81
CA LEU A 26 17.47 2.60 7.21
C LEU A 26 17.29 2.73 8.73
N ILE A 27 18.12 2.05 9.51
CA ILE A 27 18.13 2.15 10.98
C ILE A 27 18.49 3.58 11.41
N SER A 28 19.54 4.16 10.80
CA SER A 28 19.97 5.53 11.09
C SER A 28 18.91 6.56 10.72
N PHE A 29 18.29 6.41 9.55
CA PHE A 29 17.18 7.25 9.12
C PHE A 29 16.04 7.22 10.14
N SER A 30 15.59 6.03 10.53
CA SER A 30 14.49 5.85 11.47
C SER A 30 14.79 6.50 12.83
N LYS A 31 15.99 6.25 13.39
CA LYS A 31 16.42 6.83 14.67
C LYS A 31 16.59 8.35 14.61
N ARG A 32 17.23 8.87 13.56
CA ARG A 32 17.43 10.32 13.38
C ARG A 32 16.10 11.04 13.17
N ARG A 33 15.24 10.49 12.31
CA ARG A 33 13.89 10.99 12.07
C ARG A 33 13.15 11.12 13.39
N PHE A 34 13.06 10.03 14.16
CA PHE A 34 12.42 10.06 15.49
C PHE A 34 13.00 11.14 16.41
N GLY A 35 14.33 11.25 16.50
CA GLY A 35 15.00 12.28 17.29
C GLY A 35 14.67 13.71 16.85
N ILE A 36 14.61 13.97 15.54
CA ILE A 36 14.24 15.26 14.96
C ILE A 36 12.79 15.60 15.30
N TYR A 37 11.84 14.68 15.09
CA TYR A 37 10.43 14.90 15.45
C TYR A 37 10.26 15.20 16.93
N LYS A 38 11.01 14.51 17.81
CA LYS A 38 11.01 14.79 19.24
C LYS A 38 11.50 16.22 19.53
N LYS A 39 12.60 16.65 18.90
CA LYS A 39 13.14 18.01 19.05
C LYS A 39 12.20 19.09 18.54
N ILE A 40 11.55 18.86 17.40
CA ILE A 40 10.53 19.78 16.85
C ILE A 40 9.34 19.88 17.80
N SER A 41 8.89 18.76 18.38
CA SER A 41 7.81 18.76 19.36
C SER A 41 8.19 19.56 20.62
N GLU A 42 9.39 19.34 21.17
CA GLU A 42 9.91 20.10 22.30
C GLU A 42 9.97 21.61 21.98
N LEU A 43 10.48 21.97 20.80
CA LEU A 43 10.57 23.36 20.35
C LEU A 43 9.18 23.98 20.17
N SER A 44 8.24 23.28 19.55
CA SER A 44 6.87 23.76 19.35
C SER A 44 6.19 24.06 20.68
N THR A 45 6.35 23.20 21.68
CA THR A 45 5.81 23.42 23.03
C THR A 45 6.47 24.61 23.71
N LEU A 46 7.81 24.74 23.62
CA LEU A 46 8.54 25.86 24.19
C LEU A 46 8.14 27.19 23.53
N CYS A 47 8.13 27.27 22.21
CA CYS A 47 7.72 28.48 21.49
C CYS A 47 6.24 28.81 21.70
N GLY A 48 5.35 27.81 21.70
CA GLY A 48 3.93 28.01 21.98
C GLY A 48 3.68 28.58 23.38
N SER A 49 4.41 28.12 24.39
CA SER A 49 4.30 28.62 25.76
C SER A 49 4.89 30.03 25.94
N VAL A 50 6.02 30.34 25.30
CA VAL A 50 6.62 31.69 25.30
C VAL A 50 5.70 32.69 24.61
N THR A 51 5.17 32.36 23.44
CA THR A 51 4.25 33.23 22.70
C THR A 51 2.96 33.46 23.47
N LYS A 52 2.39 32.43 24.11
CA LYS A 52 1.20 32.58 24.96
C LYS A 52 1.47 33.46 26.18
N ARG A 53 2.62 33.32 26.83
CA ARG A 53 3.03 34.17 27.97
C ARG A 53 3.28 35.62 27.56
N PHE A 54 3.86 35.84 26.38
CA PHE A 54 4.08 37.18 25.84
C PHE A 54 2.75 37.87 25.48
N LEU A 55 1.80 37.12 24.91
CA LEU A 55 0.48 37.63 24.52
C LEU A 55 -0.47 37.83 25.71
N ASN A 56 -0.34 37.03 26.79
CA ASN A 56 -1.14 37.20 27.99
C ASN A 56 -0.35 36.82 29.26
N PRO A 57 0.33 37.78 29.90
CA PRO A 57 1.22 37.52 31.05
C PRO A 57 0.52 36.97 32.30
N ASN A 58 -0.80 37.12 32.42
CA ASN A 58 -1.57 36.87 33.66
C ASN A 58 -2.54 35.68 33.57
N GLN A 59 -2.52 34.89 32.48
CA GLN A 59 -3.43 33.75 32.34
C GLN A 59 -2.88 32.49 33.05
N PRO A 60 -3.67 31.78 33.89
CA PRO A 60 -3.25 30.52 34.47
C PRO A 60 -2.99 29.48 33.37
N LEU A 61 -1.85 28.78 33.45
CA LEU A 61 -1.46 27.67 32.57
C LEU A 61 -2.37 26.46 32.79
N HIS A 62 -3.62 26.53 32.34
CA HIS A 62 -4.48 25.36 32.23
C HIS A 62 -4.84 25.15 30.75
N GLU A 63 -4.28 24.07 30.20
CA GLU A 63 -4.69 23.35 29.00
C GLU A 63 -5.24 24.21 27.85
N THR A 64 -4.32 24.85 27.13
CA THR A 64 -4.57 25.12 25.71
C THR A 64 -3.42 24.53 24.93
N THR A 65 -3.30 23.21 24.94
CA THR A 65 -2.41 22.49 24.03
C THR A 65 -3.08 22.46 22.66
N ASP A 66 -2.79 23.52 21.89
CA ASP A 66 -2.86 23.64 20.44
C ASP A 66 -3.95 22.84 19.72
N ALA A 67 -5.13 23.46 19.62
CA ALA A 67 -6.24 23.02 18.78
C ALA A 67 -5.82 22.58 17.36
N PRO A 68 -4.84 23.20 16.66
CA PRO A 68 -4.38 22.70 15.36
C PRO A 68 -3.74 21.31 15.45
N VAL A 69 -2.82 21.10 16.40
CA VAL A 69 -2.11 19.81 16.57
C VAL A 69 -3.08 18.70 16.94
N GLU A 70 -4.05 19.01 17.79
CA GLU A 70 -5.08 18.05 18.19
C GLU A 70 -6.06 17.74 17.04
N THR A 71 -6.33 18.73 16.17
CA THR A 71 -7.09 18.52 14.93
C THR A 71 -6.34 17.59 13.97
N TYR A 72 -5.04 17.83 13.75
CA TYR A 72 -4.21 16.95 12.92
C TYR A 72 -4.15 15.51 13.47
N ARG A 73 -4.02 15.34 14.79
CA ARG A 73 -4.07 14.02 15.43
C ARG A 73 -5.41 13.33 15.20
N LYS A 74 -6.53 14.02 15.42
CA LYS A 74 -7.87 13.48 15.20
C LYS A 74 -8.10 13.07 13.74
N VAL A 75 -7.69 13.90 12.79
CA VAL A 75 -7.78 13.59 11.35
C VAL A 75 -6.92 12.36 11.02
N ARG A 76 -5.69 12.30 11.53
CA ARG A 76 -4.80 11.16 11.29
C ARG A 76 -5.34 9.86 11.87
N ILE A 77 -5.87 9.90 13.09
CA ILE A 77 -6.48 8.73 13.75
C ILE A 77 -7.68 8.25 12.95
N LYS A 78 -8.57 9.15 12.50
CA LYS A 78 -9.73 8.79 11.67
C LYS A 78 -9.33 8.10 10.38
N SER A 79 -8.35 8.67 9.66
CA SER A 79 -7.81 8.06 8.43
C SER A 79 -7.22 6.67 8.71
N LEU A 80 -6.47 6.50 9.80
CA LEU A 80 -5.90 5.19 10.14
C LEU A 80 -6.96 4.14 10.46
N VAL A 81 -8.03 4.55 11.16
CA VAL A 81 -9.17 3.67 11.49
C VAL A 81 -9.91 3.26 10.22
N GLN A 82 -10.07 4.19 9.28
CA GLN A 82 -10.69 3.90 7.98
C GLN A 82 -9.87 2.87 7.19
N ASP A 83 -8.55 3.08 7.08
CA ASP A 83 -7.66 2.14 6.38
C ASP A 83 -7.66 0.75 7.05
N TYR A 84 -7.68 0.71 8.38
CA TYR A 84 -7.76 -0.54 9.14
C TYR A 84 -9.06 -1.30 8.85
N ASN A 85 -10.20 -0.61 8.89
CA ASN A 85 -11.50 -1.22 8.63
C ASN A 85 -11.58 -1.78 7.21
N GLU A 86 -11.09 -1.02 6.21
CA GLU A 86 -11.06 -1.47 4.81
C GLU A 86 -10.25 -2.77 4.65
N VAL A 87 -9.04 -2.82 5.23
CA VAL A 87 -8.21 -4.03 5.19
C VAL A 87 -8.87 -5.19 5.93
N HIS A 88 -9.56 -4.90 7.04
CA HIS A 88 -10.29 -5.90 7.81
C HIS A 88 -11.44 -6.52 7.01
N ASP A 89 -12.25 -5.70 6.35
CA ASP A 89 -13.37 -6.13 5.51
C ASP A 89 -12.88 -6.97 4.32
N GLN A 90 -11.78 -6.56 3.69
CA GLN A 90 -11.14 -7.35 2.63
C GLN A 90 -10.68 -8.71 3.12
N LEU A 91 -10.07 -8.78 4.32
CA LEU A 91 -9.64 -10.04 4.91
C LEU A 91 -10.83 -10.97 5.16
N ASP A 92 -11.93 -10.45 5.71
CA ASP A 92 -13.11 -11.27 5.98
C ASP A 92 -13.79 -11.74 4.68
N ALA A 93 -13.85 -10.89 3.65
CA ALA A 93 -14.31 -11.30 2.33
C ALA A 93 -13.44 -12.41 1.72
N THR A 94 -12.11 -12.36 1.90
CA THR A 94 -11.23 -13.45 1.42
C THR A 94 -11.41 -14.75 2.20
N LYS A 95 -11.61 -14.69 3.51
CA LYS A 95 -11.91 -15.87 4.34
C LYS A 95 -13.23 -16.51 3.95
N GLU A 96 -14.28 -15.72 3.72
CA GLU A 96 -15.58 -16.24 3.27
C GLU A 96 -15.47 -16.89 1.90
N LYS A 97 -14.73 -16.29 0.95
CA LYS A 97 -14.42 -16.93 -0.34
C LYS A 97 -13.68 -18.26 -0.18
N GLN A 98 -12.72 -18.34 0.73
CA GLN A 98 -11.96 -19.57 1.01
C GLN A 98 -12.84 -20.67 1.64
N LYS A 99 -13.74 -20.29 2.56
CA LYS A 99 -14.73 -21.22 3.13
C LYS A 99 -15.70 -21.72 2.06
N ALA A 100 -16.22 -20.83 1.22
CA ALA A 100 -17.09 -21.20 0.10
C ALA A 100 -16.39 -22.16 -0.87
N PHE A 101 -15.12 -21.94 -1.19
CA PHE A 101 -14.32 -22.85 -2.02
C PHE A 101 -14.13 -24.22 -1.36
N SER A 102 -13.82 -24.25 -0.06
CA SER A 102 -13.67 -25.50 0.70
C SER A 102 -14.98 -26.28 0.76
N LEU A 103 -16.12 -25.60 0.98
CA LEU A 103 -17.44 -26.21 1.01
C LEU A 103 -17.84 -26.76 -0.37
N ALA A 104 -17.55 -26.01 -1.44
CA ALA A 104 -17.76 -26.46 -2.83
C ALA A 104 -16.87 -27.65 -3.21
N GLN A 105 -15.69 -27.78 -2.59
CA GLN A 105 -14.81 -28.93 -2.78
C GLN A 105 -15.33 -30.18 -2.05
N GLN A 106 -15.91 -30.02 -0.86
CA GLN A 106 -16.46 -31.13 -0.07
C GLN A 106 -17.83 -31.62 -0.58
N SER A 107 -18.64 -30.75 -1.18
CA SER A 107 -19.90 -31.15 -1.82
C SER A 107 -19.71 -31.94 -3.13
N ARG A 108 -18.49 -31.92 -3.68
CA ARG A 108 -18.06 -32.88 -4.70
C ARG A 108 -17.65 -34.18 -4.01
N GLY A 109 -18.66 -34.98 -3.68
CA GLY A 109 -18.49 -36.37 -3.28
C GLY A 109 -17.57 -37.14 -4.22
N SER A 110 -17.05 -38.25 -3.69
CA SER A 110 -16.04 -39.18 -4.22
C SER A 110 -16.20 -39.70 -5.67
N ASP A 111 -17.10 -39.15 -6.48
CA ASP A 111 -17.47 -39.66 -7.80
C ASP A 111 -17.38 -38.58 -8.90
N SER A 112 -16.42 -37.66 -8.79
CA SER A 112 -16.05 -36.83 -9.93
C SER A 112 -15.22 -37.68 -10.88
N HIS A 113 -15.86 -38.29 -11.88
CA HIS A 113 -15.16 -38.70 -13.10
C HIS A 113 -14.53 -37.44 -13.70
N HIS A 114 -13.25 -37.22 -13.38
CA HIS A 114 -12.49 -36.09 -13.89
C HIS A 114 -12.29 -36.36 -15.38
N TRP A 115 -13.15 -35.80 -16.23
CA TRP A 115 -13.17 -36.09 -17.67
C TRP A 115 -11.83 -35.82 -18.39
N TRP A 116 -10.94 -35.00 -17.80
CA TRP A 116 -9.58 -34.76 -18.28
C TRP A 116 -8.52 -35.75 -17.74
N LYS A 117 -8.86 -36.62 -16.79
CA LYS A 117 -7.97 -37.66 -16.24
C LYS A 117 -8.16 -39.02 -16.92
N THR A 118 -9.22 -39.21 -17.70
CA THR A 118 -9.46 -40.47 -18.42
C THR A 118 -8.50 -40.55 -19.62
N PRO A 119 -7.60 -41.55 -19.67
CA PRO A 119 -6.67 -41.71 -20.77
C PRO A 119 -7.41 -41.91 -22.11
N ILE A 120 -6.82 -41.39 -23.20
CA ILE A 120 -7.44 -41.36 -24.54
C ILE A 120 -7.90 -42.76 -25.00
N TYR A 121 -7.10 -43.78 -24.71
CA TYR A 121 -7.36 -45.17 -25.10
C TYR A 121 -8.49 -45.86 -24.32
N GLN A 122 -9.03 -45.22 -23.28
CA GLN A 122 -10.15 -45.73 -22.48
C GLN A 122 -11.50 -45.13 -22.91
N LEU A 123 -11.51 -44.21 -23.87
CA LEU A 123 -12.71 -43.52 -24.32
C LEU A 123 -13.29 -44.18 -25.56
N ASN A 124 -14.61 -44.36 -25.58
CA ASN A 124 -15.28 -44.80 -26.80
C ASN A 124 -15.36 -43.65 -27.83
N PRO A 125 -15.61 -43.93 -29.12
CA PRO A 125 -15.63 -42.90 -30.17
C PRO A 125 -16.61 -41.75 -29.91
N ARG A 126 -17.74 -42.00 -29.23
CA ARG A 126 -18.72 -40.95 -28.90
C ARG A 126 -18.19 -40.03 -27.80
N GLU A 127 -17.58 -40.60 -26.77
CA GLU A 127 -16.94 -39.84 -25.69
C GLU A 127 -15.74 -39.03 -26.18
N LEU A 128 -14.98 -39.56 -27.14
CA LEU A 128 -13.86 -38.85 -27.75
C LEU A 128 -14.33 -37.64 -28.56
N HIS A 129 -15.43 -37.77 -29.31
CA HIS A 129 -16.07 -36.67 -30.03
C HIS A 129 -16.66 -35.61 -29.07
N GLU A 130 -17.34 -36.03 -28.01
CA GLU A 130 -17.82 -35.09 -26.99
C GLU A 130 -16.65 -34.34 -26.33
N ARG A 131 -15.53 -35.04 -26.09
CA ARG A 131 -14.32 -34.40 -25.55
C ARG A 131 -13.73 -33.38 -26.51
N GLU A 132 -13.65 -33.69 -27.81
CA GLU A 132 -13.21 -32.75 -28.84
C GLU A 132 -14.10 -31.51 -28.90
N LYS A 133 -15.41 -31.69 -28.82
CA LYS A 133 -16.39 -30.60 -28.75
C LYS A 133 -16.13 -29.69 -27.54
N ARG A 134 -15.93 -30.25 -26.35
CA ARG A 134 -15.63 -29.48 -25.12
C ARG A 134 -14.30 -28.73 -25.20
N PHE A 135 -13.26 -29.34 -25.80
CA PHE A 135 -12.01 -28.64 -26.04
C PHE A 135 -12.20 -27.46 -27.01
N THR A 136 -12.98 -27.64 -28.05
CA THR A 136 -13.29 -26.57 -29.02
C THR A 136 -14.03 -25.41 -28.36
N GLU A 137 -15.04 -25.71 -27.54
CA GLU A 137 -15.77 -24.70 -26.75
C GLU A 137 -14.84 -23.94 -25.80
N PHE A 138 -13.93 -24.66 -25.12
CA PHE A 138 -12.96 -24.05 -24.21
C PHE A 138 -11.97 -23.13 -24.95
N ILE A 139 -11.41 -23.56 -26.08
CA ILE A 139 -10.50 -22.76 -26.89
C ILE A 139 -11.20 -21.50 -27.42
N ASN A 140 -12.47 -21.61 -27.83
CA ASN A 140 -13.27 -20.46 -28.22
C ASN A 140 -13.45 -19.48 -27.06
N LEU A 141 -13.83 -19.98 -25.87
CA LEU A 141 -14.01 -19.14 -24.68
C LEU A 141 -12.73 -18.38 -24.29
N VAL A 142 -11.58 -19.04 -24.33
CA VAL A 142 -10.27 -18.42 -24.05
C VAL A 142 -9.94 -17.35 -25.08
N SER A 143 -10.29 -17.56 -26.35
CA SER A 143 -10.06 -16.59 -27.42
C SER A 143 -10.92 -15.35 -27.20
N VAL A 144 -12.22 -15.52 -26.93
CA VAL A 144 -13.13 -14.42 -26.58
C VAL A 144 -12.66 -13.65 -25.35
N ALA A 145 -12.16 -14.33 -24.33
CA ALA A 145 -11.65 -13.68 -23.12
C ALA A 145 -10.37 -12.86 -23.41
N ARG A 146 -9.48 -13.36 -24.28
CA ARG A 146 -8.30 -12.64 -24.74
C ARG A 146 -8.70 -11.38 -25.51
N ASP A 147 -9.64 -11.49 -26.43
CA ASP A 147 -10.07 -10.36 -27.27
C ASP A 147 -10.73 -9.26 -26.43
N LYS A 148 -11.55 -9.64 -25.44
CA LYS A 148 -12.11 -8.69 -24.46
C LYS A 148 -11.03 -7.96 -23.65
N LYS A 149 -9.97 -8.68 -23.25
CA LYS A 149 -8.82 -8.10 -22.54
C LYS A 149 -8.06 -7.11 -23.43
N VAL A 150 -7.81 -7.47 -24.69
CA VAL A 150 -7.14 -6.61 -25.68
C VAL A 150 -7.97 -5.36 -25.97
N ALA A 151 -9.29 -5.50 -26.15
CA ALA A 151 -10.20 -4.38 -26.36
C ALA A 151 -10.22 -3.41 -25.16
N SER A 152 -10.19 -3.92 -23.92
CA SER A 152 -10.07 -3.06 -22.73
C SER A 152 -8.74 -2.28 -22.69
N ILE A 153 -7.63 -2.91 -23.09
CA ILE A 153 -6.32 -2.25 -23.13
C ILE A 153 -6.29 -1.18 -24.23
N SER A 154 -6.87 -1.46 -25.41
CA SER A 154 -6.98 -0.46 -26.49
C SER A 154 -7.82 0.74 -26.06
N SER A 155 -8.97 0.50 -25.43
CA SER A 155 -9.84 1.57 -24.93
C SER A 155 -9.17 2.44 -23.86
N MET A 156 -8.27 1.88 -23.05
CA MET A 156 -7.45 2.65 -22.10
C MET A 156 -6.38 3.51 -22.78
N ASN A 157 -5.86 3.08 -23.93
CA ASN A 157 -4.85 3.84 -24.68
C ASN A 157 -5.47 4.99 -25.48
N ASP A 158 -6.65 4.79 -26.09
CA ASP A 158 -7.36 5.84 -26.84
C ASP A 158 -7.81 7.00 -25.92
N ALA A 159 -8.10 6.71 -24.64
CA ALA A 159 -8.46 7.73 -23.65
C ALA A 159 -7.29 8.62 -23.19
N MET A 160 -6.06 8.29 -23.55
CA MET A 160 -4.85 9.05 -23.17
C MET A 160 -4.34 10.00 -24.26
N ASP A 161 -4.93 9.97 -25.46
CA ASP A 161 -4.46 10.75 -26.63
C ASP A 161 -5.27 12.04 -26.89
N GLU A 162 -6.39 12.25 -26.18
CA GLU A 162 -7.32 13.38 -26.40
C GLU A 162 -7.12 14.59 -25.48
N ASP A 163 -6.01 14.75 -24.75
CA ASP A 163 -5.90 15.91 -23.85
C ASP A 163 -4.47 16.39 -23.50
N VAL A 164 -3.65 16.79 -24.50
CA VAL A 164 -2.56 17.76 -24.25
C VAL A 164 -2.32 18.67 -25.47
N ALA A 165 -3.15 19.70 -25.63
CA ALA A 165 -2.68 20.92 -26.29
C ALA A 165 -1.69 21.61 -25.34
N PHE A 166 -0.39 21.39 -25.54
CA PHE A 166 0.67 22.07 -24.80
C PHE A 166 0.68 23.56 -25.15
N VAL A 167 -0.13 24.35 -24.45
CA VAL A 167 -0.08 25.81 -24.53
C VAL A 167 1.17 26.27 -23.79
N VAL A 168 2.20 26.67 -24.54
CA VAL A 168 3.39 27.34 -24.00
C VAL A 168 2.96 28.72 -23.45
N PRO A 169 3.15 29.02 -22.16
CA PRO A 169 2.88 30.36 -21.66
C PRO A 169 3.91 31.36 -22.20
N PRO A 170 3.52 32.61 -22.54
CA PRO A 170 4.45 33.61 -23.03
C PRO A 170 5.48 33.99 -21.96
N ARG A 171 6.76 34.01 -22.35
CA ARG A 171 7.86 34.47 -21.49
C ARG A 171 7.74 35.97 -21.25
N TYR A 172 7.48 36.37 -20.01
CA TYR A 172 7.70 37.75 -19.60
C TYR A 172 9.22 37.98 -19.43
N GLY A 173 9.83 38.59 -20.44
CA GLY A 173 11.16 39.20 -20.31
C GLY A 173 11.05 40.58 -19.64
N PRO A 174 12.09 41.03 -18.92
CA PRO A 174 12.07 42.35 -18.30
C PRO A 174 12.21 43.44 -19.36
N SER A 175 11.24 44.35 -19.42
CA SER A 175 11.35 45.61 -20.15
C SER A 175 12.38 46.51 -19.47
N LEU A 176 13.51 46.71 -20.13
CA LEU A 176 14.45 47.78 -19.78
C LEU A 176 13.87 49.12 -20.26
N SER A 177 13.59 50.02 -19.31
CA SER A 177 13.47 51.47 -19.51
C SER A 177 14.08 52.15 -18.30
#